data_AF-A0AAD2ES90-F1
#
_entry.id   AF-A0AAD2ES90-F1
#
_cell.length_a   1.000
_cell.length_b   1.000
_cell.length_c   1.000
_cell.angle_alpha   90.00
_cell.angle_beta   90.00
_cell.angle_gamma   90.00
#
_symmetry.space_group_name_H-M   'P 1'
#
loop_
_entity.id
_entity.type
_entity.pdbx_description
1 polymer ?
#
loop_
_entity_poly.entity_id
_entity_poly.type
_entity_poly.pdbx_seq_one_letter_code
_entity_poly.pdbx_strand_id
1 'polypeptide(L)'
;MDVLSARYEGKTGLDQSRPTLPIHSEFFHTQEEADLHLRLLAAELNFDLVVQRRHESKQQQDGNYVFRVWRASGVAGHKAH
;
A
#
# COMPACT_ATOMS: atom_id res chain seq x y z
N MET A 1 16.77 30.59 -11.79
CA MET A 1 17.43 29.39 -11.28
C MET A 1 16.32 28.42 -10.90
N ASP A 2 15.92 27.56 -11.83
CA ASP A 2 14.82 26.62 -11.63
C ASP A 2 15.37 25.29 -11.14
N VAL A 3 15.04 24.95 -9.89
CA VAL A 3 15.35 23.66 -9.28
C VAL A 3 14.36 22.64 -9.85
N LEU A 4 14.75 21.96 -10.92
CA LEU A 4 14.06 20.78 -11.41
C LEU A 4 14.20 19.67 -10.37
N SER A 5 13.19 19.54 -9.52
CA SER A 5 13.05 18.41 -8.61
C SER A 5 12.79 17.18 -9.48
N ALA A 6 13.85 16.44 -9.77
CA ALA A 6 13.78 15.13 -10.41
C ALA A 6 13.02 14.17 -9.49
N ARG A 7 11.69 14.20 -9.56
CA ARG A 7 10.83 13.15 -9.05
C ARG A 7 11.12 11.93 -9.91
N TYR A 8 11.94 11.03 -9.40
CA TYR A 8 12.11 9.70 -9.95
C TYR A 8 10.76 8.97 -9.83
N GLU A 9 9.88 9.16 -10.82
CA GLU A 9 8.77 8.27 -11.06
C GLU A 9 9.36 6.95 -11.57
N GLY A 10 9.73 6.07 -10.65
CA GLY A 10 10.05 4.68 -10.96
C GLY A 10 8.82 4.01 -11.55
N LYS A 11 8.52 4.27 -12.82
CA LYS A 11 7.59 3.48 -13.63
C LYS A 11 8.28 2.16 -13.94
N THR A 12 8.32 1.29 -12.94
CA THR A 12 8.54 -0.14 -13.17
C THR A 12 7.43 -0.56 -14.11
N GLY A 13 7.78 -0.97 -15.34
CA GLY A 13 6.82 -1.43 -16.32
C GLY A 13 5.97 -2.53 -15.70
N LEU A 14 4.67 -2.27 -15.54
CA LEU A 14 3.75 -3.30 -15.12
C LEU A 14 3.47 -4.17 -16.32
N ASP A 15 3.76 -5.45 -16.20
CA ASP A 15 3.29 -6.44 -17.15
C ASP A 15 1.76 -6.51 -17.04
N GLN A 16 1.06 -5.80 -17.91
CA GLN A 16 -0.41 -5.77 -17.94
C GLN A 16 -1.02 -7.11 -18.38
N SER A 17 -0.21 -8.08 -18.81
CA SER A 17 -0.68 -9.42 -19.16
C SER A 17 -0.94 -10.28 -17.92
N ARG A 18 -0.38 -9.91 -16.77
CA ARG A 18 -0.50 -10.68 -15.53
C ARG A 18 -1.70 -10.20 -14.70
N PRO A 19 -2.40 -11.11 -14.01
CA PRO A 19 -3.54 -10.75 -13.19
C PRO A 19 -3.08 -9.80 -12.07
N THR A 20 -3.74 -8.65 -11.94
CA THR A 20 -3.60 -7.76 -10.79
C THR A 20 -4.76 -8.00 -9.84
N LEU A 21 -4.51 -7.99 -8.54
CA LEU A 21 -5.55 -8.16 -7.53
C LEU A 21 -5.61 -6.95 -6.58
N PRO A 22 -6.79 -6.35 -6.33
CA PRO A 22 -6.93 -5.39 -5.25
C PRO A 22 -6.76 -6.09 -3.90
N ILE A 23 -5.88 -5.56 -3.06
CA ILE A 23 -5.61 -6.05 -1.72
C ILE A 23 -5.74 -4.91 -0.71
N HIS A 24 -6.13 -5.26 0.51
CA HIS A 24 -6.33 -4.29 1.58
C HIS A 24 -5.79 -4.87 2.88
N SER A 25 -5.04 -4.06 3.62
CA SER A 25 -4.64 -4.42 4.98
C SER A 25 -5.84 -4.40 5.93
N GLU A 26 -5.65 -4.93 7.12
CA GLU A 26 -6.51 -4.62 8.26
C GLU A 26 -6.25 -3.18 8.75
N PHE A 27 -6.98 -2.75 9.78
CA PHE A 27 -6.76 -1.47 10.44
C PHE A 27 -5.69 -1.61 11.53
N PHE A 28 -4.67 -0.77 11.46
CA PHE A 28 -3.54 -0.72 12.38
C PHE A 28 -3.40 0.64 13.05
N HIS A 29 -2.61 0.74 14.11
CA HIS A 29 -2.46 1.99 14.85
C HIS A 29 -1.55 2.99 14.10
N THR A 30 -0.67 2.48 13.24
CA THR A 30 0.25 3.28 12.42
C THR A 30 0.09 2.99 10.93
N GLN A 31 0.52 3.93 10.09
CA GLN A 31 0.51 3.73 8.63
C GLN A 31 1.53 2.68 8.22
N GLU A 32 2.66 2.62 8.91
CA GLU A 32 3.76 1.72 8.64
C GLU A 32 3.36 0.26 8.85
N GLU A 33 2.61 -0.04 9.92
CA GLU A 33 2.05 -1.38 10.17
C GLU A 33 1.07 -1.78 9.08
N ALA A 34 0.19 -0.86 8.67
CA ALA A 34 -0.75 -1.11 7.58
C ALA A 34 -0.04 -1.38 6.24
N ASP A 35 1.02 -0.62 5.96
CA ASP A 35 1.87 -0.81 4.78
C ASP A 35 2.63 -2.13 4.81
N LEU A 36 3.18 -2.51 5.97
CA LEU A 36 3.87 -3.78 6.15
C LEU A 36 2.92 -4.95 5.92
N HIS A 37 1.74 -4.90 6.54
CA HIS A 37 0.71 -5.92 6.38
C HIS A 37 0.27 -6.05 4.92
N LEU A 38 0.09 -4.94 4.20
CA LEU A 38 -0.25 -4.96 2.79
C LEU A 38 0.82 -5.66 1.94
N ARG A 39 2.11 -5.48 2.27
CA ARG A 39 3.21 -6.18 1.58
C ARG A 39 3.25 -7.66 1.91
N LEU A 40 2.99 -8.03 3.17
CA LEU A 40 2.90 -9.44 3.58
C LEU A 40 1.76 -10.15 2.85
N LEU A 41 0.57 -9.52 2.77
CA LEU A 41 -0.56 -10.04 2.00
C LEU A 41 -0.22 -10.23 0.52
N ALA A 42 0.48 -9.26 -0.09
CA ALA A 42 0.92 -9.41 -1.47
C ALA A 42 1.83 -10.63 -1.64
N ALA A 43 2.79 -10.82 -0.74
CA ALA A 43 3.70 -11.95 -0.76
C ALA A 43 2.99 -13.30 -0.53
N GLU A 44 2.04 -13.37 0.40
CA GLU A 44 1.21 -14.57 0.64
C GLU A 44 0.40 -14.97 -0.59
N LEU A 45 -0.07 -13.98 -1.35
CA LEU A 45 -0.80 -14.18 -2.60
C LEU A 45 0.13 -14.39 -3.81
N ASN A 46 1.43 -14.59 -3.58
CA ASN A 46 2.48 -14.75 -4.59
C ASN A 46 2.65 -13.55 -5.54
N PHE A 47 2.29 -12.35 -5.12
CA PHE A 47 2.58 -11.12 -5.85
C PHE A 47 3.91 -10.51 -5.41
N ASP A 48 4.67 -10.01 -6.38
CA ASP A 48 6.01 -9.46 -6.13
C ASP A 48 5.98 -7.99 -5.70
N LEU A 49 4.90 -7.25 -5.99
CA LEU A 49 4.83 -5.83 -5.68
C LEU A 49 3.42 -5.28 -5.47
N VAL A 50 3.35 -4.20 -4.70
CA VAL A 50 2.16 -3.37 -4.53
C VAL A 50 2.32 -2.09 -5.38
N VAL A 51 1.48 -1.97 -6.41
CA VAL A 51 1.57 -0.99 -7.49
C VAL A 51 1.07 0.40 -7.08
N GLN A 52 -0.08 0.41 -6.42
CA GLN A 52 -0.73 1.62 -5.93
C GLN A 52 -0.92 1.46 -4.44
N ARG A 53 -0.69 2.53 -3.68
CA ARG A 53 -0.94 2.57 -2.25
C ARG A 53 -1.82 3.76 -1.92
N ARG A 54 -2.88 3.50 -1.19
CA ARG A 54 -3.78 4.51 -0.61
C ARG A 54 -3.96 4.20 0.85
N HIS A 55 -3.98 5.24 1.68
CA HIS A 55 -4.22 5.12 3.10
C HIS A 55 -5.60 5.65 3.43
N GLU A 56 -6.36 4.87 4.18
CA GLU A 56 -7.62 5.29 4.79
C GLU A 56 -7.41 5.36 6.30
N SER A 57 -7.92 6.41 6.94
CA SER A 57 -7.86 6.52 8.40
C SER A 57 -9.25 6.56 8.99
N LYS A 58 -9.45 5.87 10.10
CA LYS A 58 -10.70 5.89 10.87
C LYS A 58 -10.40 6.26 12.31
N GLN A 59 -11.27 7.06 12.93
CA GLN A 59 -11.22 7.24 14.38
C GLN A 59 -11.99 6.09 15.04
N GLN A 60 -11.36 5.48 16.04
CA GLN A 60 -11.95 4.49 16.91
C GLN A 60 -11.89 4.99 18.35
N GLN A 61 -12.86 4.55 19.13
CA GLN A 61 -12.94 4.82 20.55
C GLN A 61 -12.86 3.49 21.29
N ASP A 62 -11.92 3.40 22.22
CA ASP A 62 -11.84 2.30 23.19
C ASP A 62 -11.94 2.90 24.60
N GLY A 63 -13.09 2.65 25.24
CA GLY A 63 -13.46 3.29 26.50
C GLY A 63 -13.40 4.82 26.42
N ASN A 64 -12.47 5.41 27.17
CA ASN A 64 -12.28 6.87 27.28
C ASN A 64 -11.25 7.43 26.27
N TYR A 65 -10.61 6.60 25.46
CA TYR A 65 -9.56 7.03 24.55
C TYR A 65 -10.06 6.99 23.11
N VAL A 66 -9.92 8.13 22.40
CA VAL A 66 -10.13 8.22 20.96
C VAL A 66 -8.78 8.17 20.27
N PHE A 67 -8.57 7.17 19.43
CA PHE A 67 -7.35 7.02 18.66
C PHE A 67 -7.67 6.83 17.17
N ARG A 68 -6.65 7.03 16.34
CA ARG A 68 -6.76 6.88 14.89
C ARG A 68 -6.14 5.56 14.49
N VAL A 69 -6.86 4.81 13.68
CA VAL A 69 -6.36 3.62 12.99
C VAL A 69 -6.25 3.90 11.49
N TRP A 70 -5.36 3.16 10.84
CA TRP A 70 -4.95 3.31 9.46
C TRP A 70 -5.09 1.98 8.72
N ARG A 71 -5.54 2.05 7.49
CA ARG A 71 -5.62 0.93 6.56
C ARG A 71 -4.91 1.30 5.29
N ALA A 72 -4.08 0.41 4.78
CA ALA A 72 -3.44 0.55 3.48
C ALA A 72 -4.22 -0.29 2.46
N SER A 73 -4.46 0.28 1.29
CA SER A 73 -5.12 -0.37 0.17
C SER A 73 -4.23 -0.26 -1.05
N GLY A 74 -4.18 -1.31 -1.86
CA GLY A 74 -3.38 -1.29 -3.05
C GLY A 74 -3.79 -2.30 -4.09
N VAL A 75 -3.11 -2.22 -5.23
CA VAL A 75 -3.22 -3.23 -6.29
C VAL A 75 -1.94 -4.04 -6.25
N ALA A 76 -2.03 -5.33 -6.01
CA ALA A 76 -0.91 -6.26 -6.09
C ALA A 76 -0.76 -6.74 -7.53
N GLY A 77 0.50 -6.90 -7.94
CA GLY A 77 0.85 -7.39 -9.26
C GLY A 77 2.23 -8.03 -9.24
N HIS A 78 2.54 -8.69 -10.35
CA HIS A 78 3.86 -9.25 -10.57
C HIS A 78 4.80 -8.21 -11.17
N LYS A 79 6.09 -8.34 -10.87
CA LYS A 79 7.12 -7.52 -11.49
C LYS A 79 7.34 -8.00 -12.92
N ALA A 80 7.33 -7.10 -13.91
CA ALA A 80 7.87 -7.44 -15.22
C ALA A 80 9.37 -7.72 -15.06
N HIS A 81 9.79 -8.90 -15.52
CA HIS A 81 11.21 -9.30 -15.52
C HIS A 81 12.03 -8.46 -16.49
#